data_AF-A0A938YF43-F1
#
_entry.id   AF-A0A938YF43-F1
#
_cell.length_a   1.000
_cell.length_b   1.000
_cell.length_c   1.000
_cell.angle_alpha   90.00
_cell.angle_beta   90.00
_cell.angle_gamma   90.00
#
_symmetry.space_group_name_H-M   'P 1'
#
loop_
_entity.id
_entity.type
_entity.pdbx_description
1 polymer ?
#
loop_
_entity_poly.entity_id
_entity_poly.type
_entity_poly.pdbx_seq_one_letter_code
_entity_poly.pdbx_strand_id
1 'polypeptide(L)'
;MTRPQTSGSSAPRGAGPAGTPSTDRPRRRRRSWLIAGAVVLLLAVLAVIFGPMIYRSWTESRQPDALTLPGVSSSSSTSASTSASTSAPASGQAAATTTAGSGASGSASSTEAAAPPAGSDADGSWIVGTDSAAGYVVDEVLRGEDVTVRGRTSEVSGTMTVEGGAVTAAEVVVDLASVATDSGARDGQFRDNVMDVANHPTATFTLTEPLPAEATPADGQTTTTEATGEMTIRGVTQPVTVTLNAQRSGDAIAVQGTVPVTFADYGIEAPDLGFVSVEDSGQIEFLVEFTPAS
;
A
#
# COMPACT_ATOMS: atom_id res chain seq x y z
N MET A 1 51.05 75.79 -33.04
CA MET A 1 52.22 76.11 -32.19
C MET A 1 52.72 74.81 -31.56
N THR A 2 53.81 74.22 -32.06
CA THR A 2 55.21 74.42 -31.64
C THR A 2 55.63 73.38 -30.57
N ARG A 3 56.43 72.38 -30.99
CA ARG A 3 57.25 71.51 -30.12
C ARG A 3 58.42 72.29 -29.50
N PRO A 4 59.02 71.81 -28.41
CA PRO A 4 60.35 71.14 -28.51
C PRO A 4 60.46 69.89 -27.58
N GLN A 5 61.08 68.75 -27.94
CA GLN A 5 62.52 68.40 -28.00
C GLN A 5 63.26 68.76 -26.70
N THR A 6 63.82 67.80 -25.92
CA THR A 6 65.21 67.35 -26.10
C THR A 6 65.49 65.87 -25.70
N SER A 7 66.39 65.26 -26.47
CA SER A 7 67.36 64.15 -26.23
C SER A 7 67.68 63.76 -24.78
N GLY A 8 68.11 62.55 -24.43
CA GLY A 8 68.61 61.38 -25.16
C GLY A 8 69.56 60.59 -24.23
N SER A 9 69.75 59.28 -24.38
CA SER A 9 71.03 58.58 -24.13
C SER A 9 70.92 57.06 -24.33
N SER A 10 71.72 56.58 -25.29
CA SER A 10 72.51 55.34 -25.34
C SER A 10 71.91 53.97 -24.95
N ALA A 11 71.85 53.09 -25.96
CA ALA A 11 71.93 51.62 -25.83
C ALA A 11 73.39 51.17 -25.55
N PRO A 12 73.73 49.87 -25.33
CA PRO A 12 73.60 48.83 -26.37
C PRO A 12 73.25 47.38 -25.93
N ARG A 13 72.60 46.69 -26.88
CA ARG A 13 72.78 45.30 -27.36
C ARG A 13 73.12 44.17 -26.37
N GLY A 14 72.18 43.22 -26.26
CA GLY A 14 72.43 41.79 -26.06
C GLY A 14 71.53 40.99 -27.01
N ALA A 15 72.13 40.11 -27.82
CA ALA A 15 71.49 39.33 -28.87
C ALA A 15 70.92 37.98 -28.36
N GLY A 16 69.87 37.47 -29.03
CA GLY A 16 69.39 36.08 -28.90
C GLY A 16 68.15 35.81 -29.76
N PRO A 17 68.00 34.62 -30.41
CA PRO A 17 67.41 34.50 -31.74
C PRO A 17 65.95 34.01 -31.81
N ALA A 18 65.43 34.03 -33.04
CA ALA A 18 64.09 33.70 -33.51
C ALA A 18 63.46 32.39 -32.98
N GLY A 19 62.14 32.46 -32.72
CA GLY A 19 61.24 31.32 -32.54
C GLY A 19 59.91 31.58 -33.27
N THR A 20 59.46 30.59 -34.03
CA THR A 20 58.31 30.52 -34.94
C THR A 20 56.93 30.74 -34.27
N PRO A 21 55.88 31.13 -35.01
CA PRO A 21 54.51 31.18 -34.49
C PRO A 21 53.90 29.77 -34.41
N SER A 22 53.52 29.34 -33.21
CA SER A 22 52.74 28.12 -33.00
C SER A 22 51.25 28.44 -32.90
N THR A 23 50.48 27.92 -33.85
CA THR A 23 49.03 27.81 -33.78
C THR A 23 48.65 26.62 -32.88
N ASP A 24 47.62 26.84 -32.05
CA ASP A 24 46.64 25.86 -31.53
C ASP A 24 46.93 24.97 -30.29
N ARG A 25 46.21 25.23 -29.18
CA ARG A 25 45.12 24.36 -28.62
C ARG A 25 44.65 24.79 -27.21
N PRO A 26 43.33 24.83 -26.91
CA PRO A 26 42.80 25.29 -25.62
C PRO A 26 42.78 24.17 -24.56
N ARG A 27 43.75 24.17 -23.63
CA ARG A 27 43.84 23.17 -22.53
C ARG A 27 43.11 23.54 -21.23
N ARG A 28 42.48 24.73 -21.12
CA ARG A 28 41.97 25.24 -19.83
C ARG A 28 40.60 24.68 -19.39
N ARG A 29 39.74 24.22 -20.30
CA ARG A 29 38.39 23.71 -19.95
C ARG A 29 38.39 22.35 -19.22
N ARG A 30 39.39 21.50 -19.43
CA ARG A 30 39.43 20.15 -18.84
C ARG A 30 39.73 20.14 -17.34
N ARG A 31 40.46 21.14 -16.82
CA ARG A 31 40.80 21.21 -15.38
C ARG A 31 39.61 21.65 -14.52
N SER A 32 38.74 22.51 -15.04
CA SER A 32 37.53 22.94 -14.31
C SER A 32 36.50 21.82 -14.14
N TRP A 33 36.39 20.91 -15.10
CA TRP A 33 35.51 19.74 -15.01
C TRP A 33 36.01 18.69 -14.01
N LEU A 34 37.33 18.55 -13.86
CA LEU A 34 37.92 17.64 -12.88
C LEU A 34 37.73 18.14 -11.43
N ILE A 35 37.83 19.45 -11.21
CA ILE A 35 37.60 20.04 -9.88
C ILE A 35 36.10 19.94 -9.51
N ALA A 36 35.20 20.21 -10.45
CA ALA A 36 33.76 20.03 -10.22
C ALA A 36 33.41 18.56 -9.91
N GLY A 37 33.97 17.60 -10.67
CA GLY A 37 33.79 16.18 -10.40
C GLY A 37 34.32 15.73 -9.03
N ALA A 38 35.48 16.25 -8.61
CA ALA A 38 36.05 15.94 -7.30
C ALA A 38 35.23 16.51 -6.13
N VAL A 39 34.62 17.69 -6.28
CA VAL A 39 33.75 18.29 -5.26
C VAL A 39 32.43 17.51 -5.13
N VAL A 40 31.84 17.08 -6.25
CA VAL A 40 30.62 16.24 -6.23
C VAL A 40 30.90 14.89 -5.56
N LEU A 41 32.06 14.29 -5.85
CA LEU A 41 32.45 13.00 -5.25
C LEU A 41 32.73 13.13 -3.75
N LEU A 42 33.33 14.24 -3.31
CA LEU A 42 33.53 14.53 -1.89
C LEU A 42 32.20 14.72 -1.15
N LEU A 43 31.24 15.44 -1.74
CA LEU A 43 29.91 15.64 -1.17
C LEU A 43 29.12 14.33 -1.11
N ALA A 44 29.22 13.48 -2.13
CA ALA A 44 28.62 12.15 -2.12
C ALA A 44 29.22 11.26 -1.01
N VAL A 45 30.54 11.29 -0.83
CA VAL A 45 31.21 10.54 0.25
C VAL A 45 30.82 11.08 1.62
N LEU A 46 30.71 12.41 1.79
CA LEU A 46 30.23 13.01 3.04
C LEU A 46 28.77 12.67 3.33
N ALA A 47 27.90 12.60 2.32
CA ALA A 47 26.51 12.16 2.49
C ALA A 47 26.42 10.67 2.90
N VAL A 48 27.30 9.82 2.38
CA VAL A 48 27.38 8.40 2.78
C VAL A 48 27.91 8.23 4.21
N ILE A 49 28.85 9.08 4.64
CA ILE A 49 29.47 8.98 5.97
C ILE A 49 28.61 9.65 7.05
N PHE A 50 28.03 10.82 6.78
CA PHE A 50 27.26 11.60 7.77
C PHE A 50 25.74 11.41 7.65
N GLY A 51 25.22 10.94 6.52
CA GLY A 51 23.80 10.62 6.34
C GLY A 51 23.25 9.62 7.37
N PRO A 52 24.00 8.56 7.74
CA PRO A 52 23.56 7.62 8.78
C PRO A 52 23.49 8.21 10.19
N MET A 53 24.22 9.28 10.50
CA MET A 53 24.23 9.85 11.86
C MET A 53 23.06 10.82 12.10
N ILE A 54 22.56 11.48 11.05
CA ILE A 54 21.33 12.29 11.10
C ILE A 54 20.09 11.40 11.18
N TYR A 55 20.12 10.22 10.55
CA TYR A 55 19.04 9.22 10.67
C TYR A 55 18.94 8.59 12.08
N ARG A 56 20.07 8.45 12.79
CA ARG A 56 20.13 7.74 14.07
C ARG A 56 19.44 8.48 15.23
N SER A 57 19.18 9.78 15.13
CA SER A 57 18.55 10.54 16.23
C SER A 57 17.05 10.76 16.04
N TRP A 58 16.42 10.14 15.04
CA TRP A 58 14.99 10.31 14.73
C TRP A 58 14.19 9.00 14.78
N THR A 59 14.83 7.85 14.62
CA THR A 59 14.17 6.53 14.54
C THR A 59 14.12 5.82 15.89
N GLU A 60 13.37 6.39 16.82
CA GLU A 60 12.86 5.67 17.99
C GLU A 60 11.37 6.03 18.11
N SER A 61 10.59 5.64 17.10
CA SER A 61 9.20 6.06 16.93
C SER A 61 8.35 4.86 16.55
N ARG A 62 7.35 4.56 17.38
CA ARG A 62 6.41 3.44 17.22
C ARG A 62 5.63 3.61 15.91
N GLN A 63 5.54 2.54 15.11
CA GLN A 63 4.65 2.52 13.95
C GLN A 63 3.19 2.57 14.39
N PRO A 64 2.29 3.19 13.60
CA PRO A 64 0.88 3.23 13.94
C PRO A 64 0.27 1.83 13.93
N ASP A 65 -0.68 1.59 14.84
CA ASP A 65 -1.42 0.33 14.96
C ASP A 65 -2.17 0.00 13.65
N ALA A 66 -2.53 -1.26 13.46
CA ALA A 66 -3.34 -1.73 12.31
C ALA A 66 -4.65 -0.95 12.20
N LEU A 67 -5.17 -0.79 10.97
CA LEU A 67 -6.51 -0.20 10.78
C LEU A 67 -7.56 -1.15 11.35
N THR A 68 -8.20 -0.72 12.42
CA THR A 68 -9.21 -1.49 13.14
C THR A 68 -10.54 -0.75 13.13
N LEU A 69 -11.61 -1.53 13.16
CA LEU A 69 -12.94 -0.98 13.39
C LEU A 69 -12.98 -0.33 14.79
N PRO A 70 -13.81 0.72 14.98
CA PRO A 70 -14.04 1.29 16.29
C PRO A 70 -14.52 0.21 17.28
N GLY A 71 -13.73 -0.05 18.33
CA GLY A 71 -14.16 -0.86 19.47
C GLY A 71 -13.77 -2.35 19.48
N VAL A 72 -12.99 -2.86 18.52
CA VAL A 72 -12.45 -4.23 18.58
C VAL A 72 -11.01 -4.24 19.11
N SER A 73 -10.85 -4.48 20.41
CA SER A 73 -9.54 -4.79 20.99
C SER A 73 -9.11 -6.20 20.55
N SER A 74 -8.09 -6.28 19.71
CA SER A 74 -7.49 -7.55 19.26
C SER A 74 -7.00 -8.37 20.46
N SER A 75 -7.75 -9.38 20.85
CA SER A 75 -7.28 -10.43 21.76
C SER A 75 -6.62 -11.51 20.91
N SER A 76 -5.29 -11.46 20.81
CA SER A 76 -4.50 -12.50 20.14
C SER A 76 -4.68 -13.84 20.86
N SER A 77 -5.48 -14.74 20.30
CA SER A 77 -5.54 -16.13 20.76
C SER A 77 -4.43 -16.95 20.10
N THR A 78 -3.39 -17.22 20.88
CA THR A 78 -2.35 -18.21 20.57
C THR A 78 -2.97 -19.60 20.51
N SER A 79 -3.26 -20.11 19.32
CA SER A 79 -3.61 -21.51 19.10
C SER A 79 -2.34 -22.32 18.86
N ALA A 80 -1.92 -23.08 19.88
CA ALA A 80 -0.89 -24.10 19.77
C ALA A 80 -1.47 -25.39 19.16
N SER A 81 -0.76 -25.86 18.14
CA SER A 81 -0.99 -27.09 17.38
C SER A 81 -0.84 -28.36 18.23
N THR A 82 -1.70 -29.36 17.99
CA THR A 82 -1.35 -30.76 18.26
C THR A 82 -1.89 -31.68 17.17
N SER A 83 -0.98 -32.47 16.61
CA SER A 83 -1.09 -33.29 15.41
C SER A 83 -2.01 -34.53 15.54
N ALA A 84 -2.43 -35.00 14.37
CA ALA A 84 -3.19 -36.20 14.09
C ALA A 84 -2.53 -37.53 14.51
N SER A 85 -3.34 -38.59 14.66
CA SER A 85 -2.94 -39.98 14.39
C SER A 85 -4.13 -40.90 14.12
N THR A 86 -4.02 -41.62 13.01
CA THR A 86 -4.92 -42.61 12.41
C THR A 86 -4.85 -43.97 13.11
N SER A 87 -5.96 -44.70 13.23
CA SER A 87 -6.03 -46.18 12.99
C SER A 87 -7.46 -46.74 13.12
N ALA A 88 -7.81 -47.65 12.21
CA ALA A 88 -8.96 -48.56 12.22
C ALA A 88 -8.44 -50.01 12.22
N PRO A 89 -9.24 -51.10 12.09
CA PRO A 89 -10.60 -51.43 12.58
C PRO A 89 -10.63 -52.80 13.34
N ALA A 90 -11.79 -53.24 13.87
CA ALA A 90 -12.25 -54.66 13.83
C ALA A 90 -13.56 -54.94 14.63
N SER A 91 -14.55 -55.48 13.91
CA SER A 91 -15.38 -56.66 14.22
C SER A 91 -16.22 -56.74 15.51
N GLY A 92 -17.55 -56.87 15.36
CA GLY A 92 -18.44 -57.39 16.40
C GLY A 92 -19.90 -57.38 15.96
N GLN A 93 -20.59 -58.52 16.09
CA GLN A 93 -21.74 -58.95 15.30
C GLN A 93 -23.05 -59.00 16.13
N ALA A 94 -24.17 -58.88 15.40
CA ALA A 94 -25.50 -59.49 15.59
C ALA A 94 -26.65 -58.81 16.39
N ALA A 95 -27.82 -58.94 15.72
CA ALA A 95 -29.19 -59.18 16.21
C ALA A 95 -30.01 -57.96 16.67
N ALA A 96 -31.30 -57.78 16.34
CA ALA A 96 -32.24 -58.46 15.46
C ALA A 96 -33.55 -57.63 15.33
N THR A 97 -34.39 -57.96 14.33
CA THR A 97 -35.87 -57.97 14.36
C THR A 97 -36.67 -56.66 14.24
N THR A 98 -37.24 -56.49 13.03
CA THR A 98 -38.69 -56.29 12.71
C THR A 98 -39.49 -55.14 13.35
N THR A 99 -40.10 -54.28 12.51
CA THR A 99 -41.57 -54.17 12.32
C THR A 99 -41.96 -52.84 11.66
N ALA A 100 -42.77 -52.92 10.60
CA ALA A 100 -43.39 -51.80 9.91
C ALA A 100 -44.54 -51.19 10.72
N GLY A 101 -44.72 -49.87 10.64
CA GLY A 101 -45.85 -49.18 11.26
C GLY A 101 -46.05 -47.79 10.65
N SER A 102 -46.96 -47.71 9.67
CA SER A 102 -47.53 -46.50 9.10
C SER A 102 -48.29 -45.69 10.17
N GLY A 103 -48.10 -44.37 10.19
CA GLY A 103 -48.85 -43.45 11.04
C GLY A 103 -48.62 -42.01 10.60
N ALA A 104 -49.61 -41.46 9.90
CA ALA A 104 -49.64 -40.09 9.40
C ALA A 104 -49.87 -39.05 10.51
N SER A 105 -49.65 -37.79 10.10
CA SER A 105 -50.29 -36.57 10.60
C SER A 105 -49.51 -35.74 11.62
N GLY A 106 -49.19 -34.52 11.20
CA GLY A 106 -48.61 -33.48 12.03
C GLY A 106 -47.74 -32.48 11.27
N SER A 107 -48.17 -32.04 10.07
CA SER A 107 -47.59 -30.84 9.46
C SER A 107 -48.05 -29.63 10.26
N ALA A 108 -47.29 -29.31 11.32
CA ALA A 108 -47.33 -27.99 11.91
C ALA A 108 -46.52 -27.07 10.99
N SER A 109 -47.20 -26.40 10.06
CA SER A 109 -46.68 -25.16 9.50
C SER A 109 -46.66 -24.13 10.62
N SER A 110 -45.55 -24.06 11.34
CA SER A 110 -45.11 -22.80 11.90
C SER A 110 -44.76 -21.92 10.71
N THR A 111 -45.70 -21.06 10.33
CA THR A 111 -45.35 -19.80 9.66
C THR A 111 -44.51 -19.02 10.65
N GLU A 112 -43.20 -19.29 10.63
CA GLU A 112 -42.22 -18.37 11.13
C GLU A 112 -42.44 -17.08 10.35
N ALA A 113 -42.95 -16.06 11.03
CA ALA A 113 -43.01 -14.73 10.47
C ALA A 113 -41.58 -14.40 10.07
N ALA A 114 -41.31 -14.37 8.76
CA ALA A 114 -40.03 -13.98 8.23
C ALA A 114 -39.65 -12.67 8.90
N ALA A 115 -38.62 -12.72 9.75
CA ALA A 115 -37.99 -11.51 10.23
C ALA A 115 -37.70 -10.65 8.98
N PRO A 116 -37.96 -9.32 9.02
CA PRO A 116 -37.56 -8.45 7.92
C PRO A 116 -36.09 -8.77 7.59
N PRO A 117 -35.73 -8.90 6.30
CA PRO A 117 -34.35 -9.20 5.95
C PRO A 117 -33.49 -8.13 6.62
N ALA A 118 -32.56 -8.58 7.46
CA ALA A 118 -31.56 -7.70 8.03
C ALA A 118 -30.94 -6.91 6.86
N GLY A 119 -30.88 -5.59 6.98
CA GLY A 119 -30.26 -4.73 5.97
C GLY A 119 -31.19 -3.95 5.04
N SER A 120 -32.51 -4.20 4.99
CA SER A 120 -33.41 -3.38 4.14
C SER A 120 -33.48 -1.90 4.55
N ASP A 121 -33.22 -1.59 5.83
CA ASP A 121 -33.07 -0.21 6.30
C ASP A 121 -31.76 0.46 5.83
N ALA A 122 -30.88 -0.26 5.11
CA ALA A 122 -29.66 0.27 4.51
C ALA A 122 -29.79 0.52 3.00
N ASP A 123 -30.96 0.27 2.41
CA ASP A 123 -31.17 0.44 0.97
C ASP A 123 -30.89 1.88 0.52
N GLY A 124 -30.17 2.01 -0.57
CA GLY A 124 -29.81 3.32 -1.14
C GLY A 124 -28.41 3.37 -1.73
N SER A 125 -28.03 4.59 -2.12
CA SER A 125 -26.68 4.90 -2.57
C SER A 125 -25.87 5.46 -1.40
N TRP A 126 -24.63 5.01 -1.30
CA TRP A 126 -23.69 5.37 -0.27
C TRP A 126 -22.41 5.89 -0.92
N ILE A 127 -21.76 6.84 -0.26
CA ILE A 127 -20.47 7.42 -0.66
C ILE A 127 -19.44 7.23 0.45
N VAL A 128 -18.18 7.12 0.06
CA VAL A 128 -17.07 7.05 1.01
C VAL A 128 -17.01 8.32 1.88
N GLY A 129 -17.00 8.13 3.20
CA GLY A 129 -16.89 9.15 4.23
C GLY A 129 -15.45 9.53 4.56
N THR A 130 -15.29 10.59 5.36
CA THR A 130 -13.97 11.18 5.67
C THR A 130 -13.13 10.37 6.63
N ASP A 131 -13.73 9.46 7.42
CA ASP A 131 -13.00 8.60 8.36
C ASP A 131 -12.45 7.33 7.69
N SER A 132 -12.25 7.40 6.37
CA SER A 132 -11.69 6.33 5.55
C SER A 132 -10.18 6.43 5.43
N ALA A 133 -9.51 5.28 5.39
CA ALA A 133 -8.09 5.15 5.15
C ALA A 133 -7.76 3.87 4.39
N ALA A 134 -6.75 3.93 3.54
CA ALA A 134 -6.21 2.78 2.83
C ALA A 134 -4.68 2.85 2.79
N GLY A 135 -4.02 1.71 2.63
CA GLY A 135 -2.58 1.67 2.64
C GLY A 135 -1.98 0.30 2.37
N TYR A 136 -0.67 0.23 2.51
CA TYR A 136 0.10 -1.00 2.38
C TYR A 136 0.88 -1.30 3.65
N VAL A 137 1.14 -2.59 3.86
CA VAL A 137 2.03 -3.13 4.89
C VAL A 137 3.01 -4.07 4.19
N VAL A 138 4.31 -3.86 4.40
CA VAL A 138 5.37 -4.66 3.78
C VAL A 138 6.45 -4.93 4.80
N ASP A 139 6.98 -6.14 4.83
CA ASP A 139 8.14 -6.49 5.63
C ASP A 139 9.43 -6.27 4.82
N GLU A 140 10.41 -5.62 5.43
CA GLU A 140 11.70 -5.25 4.84
C GLU A 140 12.84 -5.70 5.77
N VAL A 141 13.98 -6.07 5.19
CA VAL A 141 15.23 -6.28 5.93
C VAL A 141 16.14 -5.07 5.72
N LEU A 142 16.29 -4.25 6.75
CA LEU A 142 17.13 -3.04 6.73
C LEU A 142 18.46 -3.33 7.45
N ARG A 143 19.54 -3.50 6.67
CA ARG A 143 20.89 -3.81 7.20
C ARG A 143 20.94 -5.03 8.13
N GLY A 144 20.09 -6.02 7.88
CA GLY A 144 20.02 -7.27 8.65
C GLY A 144 19.05 -7.23 9.84
N GLU A 145 18.28 -6.15 10.01
CA GLU A 145 17.18 -6.07 10.97
C GLU A 145 15.82 -6.11 10.25
N ASP A 146 14.89 -6.91 10.76
CA ASP A 146 13.52 -7.00 10.25
C ASP A 146 12.72 -5.76 10.64
N VAL A 147 12.08 -5.13 9.66
CA VAL A 147 11.28 -3.92 9.82
C VAL A 147 10.02 -4.05 8.99
N THR A 148 8.86 -4.00 9.63
CA THR A 148 7.58 -3.81 8.94
C THR A 148 7.45 -2.35 8.53
N VAL A 149 6.82 -2.05 7.41
CA VAL A 149 6.61 -0.69 6.92
C VAL A 149 5.15 -0.51 6.59
N ARG A 150 4.58 0.62 7.02
CA ARG A 150 3.19 0.97 6.75
C ARG A 150 3.13 2.32 6.05
N GLY A 151 2.57 2.34 4.85
CA GLY A 151 2.22 3.56 4.12
C GLY A 151 0.71 3.70 4.06
N ARG A 152 0.16 4.88 4.37
CA ARG A 152 -1.30 5.11 4.41
C ARG A 152 -1.69 6.43 3.78
N THR A 153 -2.95 6.52 3.38
CA THR A 153 -3.63 7.74 2.99
C THR A 153 -5.07 7.76 3.52
N SER A 154 -5.60 8.97 3.75
CA SER A 154 -7.02 9.25 3.98
C SER A 154 -7.76 9.71 2.72
N GLU A 155 -7.06 9.90 1.61
CA GLU A 155 -7.65 10.29 0.32
C GLU A 155 -8.24 9.05 -0.36
N VAL A 156 -9.38 8.62 0.18
CA VAL A 156 -10.18 7.51 -0.32
C VAL A 156 -11.53 8.07 -0.78
N SER A 157 -11.98 7.62 -1.94
CA SER A 157 -13.28 7.96 -2.50
C SER A 157 -13.95 6.70 -3.03
N GLY A 158 -15.24 6.77 -3.33
CA GLY A 158 -15.96 5.60 -3.81
C GLY A 158 -17.45 5.67 -3.58
N THR A 159 -18.12 4.63 -4.05
CA THR A 159 -19.57 4.47 -3.94
C THR A 159 -19.94 3.03 -3.60
N MET A 160 -21.09 2.87 -2.98
CA MET A 160 -21.71 1.56 -2.72
C MET A 160 -23.22 1.68 -2.93
N THR A 161 -23.83 0.66 -3.52
CA THR A 161 -25.27 0.58 -3.73
C THR A 161 -25.83 -0.63 -3.02
N VAL A 162 -26.86 -0.41 -2.22
CA VAL A 162 -27.57 -1.46 -1.47
C VAL A 162 -29.01 -1.52 -1.97
N GLU A 163 -29.47 -2.70 -2.38
CA GLU A 163 -30.83 -2.96 -2.85
C GLU A 163 -31.40 -4.22 -2.20
N GLY A 164 -32.51 -4.11 -1.47
CA GLY A 164 -33.11 -5.24 -0.76
C GLY A 164 -32.17 -5.83 0.30
N GLY A 165 -31.32 -4.99 0.90
CA GLY A 165 -30.24 -5.35 1.81
C GLY A 165 -28.97 -5.88 1.15
N ALA A 166 -29.00 -6.29 -0.12
CA ALA A 166 -27.84 -6.82 -0.83
C ALA A 166 -26.96 -5.68 -1.39
N VAL A 167 -25.63 -5.83 -1.31
CA VAL A 167 -24.70 -4.88 -1.95
C VAL A 167 -24.57 -5.27 -3.42
N THR A 168 -25.19 -4.49 -4.32
CA THR A 168 -25.26 -4.81 -5.75
C THR A 168 -24.09 -4.23 -6.54
N ALA A 169 -23.50 -3.14 -6.05
CA ALA A 169 -22.33 -2.51 -6.64
C ALA A 169 -21.50 -1.81 -5.57
N ALA A 170 -20.19 -1.86 -5.70
CA ALA A 170 -19.28 -1.04 -4.91
C ALA A 170 -18.01 -0.74 -5.71
N GLU A 171 -17.51 0.49 -5.56
CA GLU A 171 -16.24 0.93 -6.12
C GLU A 171 -15.51 1.77 -5.08
N VAL A 172 -14.23 1.48 -4.86
CA VAL A 172 -13.34 2.26 -4.00
C VAL A 172 -12.13 2.68 -4.81
N VAL A 173 -11.75 3.95 -4.68
CA VAL A 173 -10.64 4.60 -5.37
C VAL A 173 -9.73 5.26 -4.34
N VAL A 174 -8.45 4.95 -4.40
CA VAL A 174 -7.43 5.48 -3.49
C VAL A 174 -6.47 6.35 -4.28
N ASP A 175 -6.21 7.56 -3.81
CA ASP A 175 -5.17 8.45 -4.36
C ASP A 175 -3.78 7.97 -3.91
N LEU A 176 -2.94 7.53 -4.84
CA LEU A 176 -1.61 7.01 -4.52
C LEU A 176 -0.57 8.11 -4.28
N ALA A 177 -0.80 9.34 -4.73
CA ALA A 177 0.12 10.46 -4.51
C ALA A 177 0.15 10.90 -3.04
N SER A 178 -0.98 10.75 -2.36
CA SER A 178 -1.16 11.10 -0.95
C SER A 178 -0.65 10.05 0.04
N VAL A 179 -0.28 8.85 -0.42
CA VAL A 179 0.27 7.80 0.44
C VAL A 179 1.58 8.28 1.07
N ALA A 180 1.65 8.17 2.40
CA ALA A 180 2.78 8.62 3.19
C ALA A 180 3.19 7.57 4.23
N THR A 181 4.50 7.53 4.49
CA THR A 181 5.14 6.79 5.57
C THR A 181 5.82 7.78 6.52
N ASP A 182 6.66 7.29 7.42
CA ASP A 182 7.53 8.11 8.27
C ASP A 182 8.75 8.67 7.51
N SER A 183 8.98 8.29 6.25
CA SER A 183 10.17 8.67 5.48
C SER A 183 9.81 9.24 4.12
N GLY A 184 10.00 10.56 3.94
CA GLY A 184 9.74 11.22 2.65
C GLY A 184 10.57 10.67 1.47
N ALA A 185 11.74 10.07 1.74
CA ALA A 185 12.51 9.37 0.71
C ALA A 185 11.83 8.07 0.26
N ARG A 186 11.22 7.32 1.19
CA ARG A 186 10.41 6.13 0.88
C ARG A 186 9.16 6.52 0.12
N ASP A 187 8.51 7.61 0.53
CA ASP A 187 7.30 8.09 -0.15
C ASP A 187 7.60 8.51 -1.60
N GLY A 188 8.76 9.14 -1.85
CA GLY A 188 9.24 9.43 -3.20
C GLY A 188 9.49 8.16 -4.02
N GLN A 189 10.17 7.17 -3.44
CA GLN A 189 10.41 5.88 -4.10
C GLN A 189 9.09 5.16 -4.44
N PHE A 190 8.13 5.16 -3.51
CA PHE A 190 6.81 4.59 -3.70
C PHE A 190 6.10 5.23 -4.89
N ARG A 191 6.02 6.57 -4.92
CA ARG A 191 5.32 7.30 -5.97
C ARG A 191 5.97 7.17 -7.34
N ASP A 192 7.28 7.35 -7.40
CA ASP A 192 7.97 7.54 -8.68
C ASP A 192 8.37 6.21 -9.33
N ASN A 193 8.87 5.25 -8.55
CA ASN A 193 9.48 4.03 -9.09
C ASN A 193 8.62 2.78 -8.89
N VAL A 194 7.92 2.68 -7.75
CA VAL A 194 7.14 1.47 -7.41
C VAL A 194 5.75 1.53 -8.06
N MET A 195 5.03 2.63 -7.87
CA MET A 195 3.65 2.78 -8.35
C MET A 195 3.51 3.58 -9.65
N ASP A 196 4.55 4.30 -10.06
CA ASP A 196 4.51 5.18 -11.25
C ASP A 196 3.26 6.08 -11.25
N VAL A 197 3.07 6.81 -10.15
CA VAL A 197 1.87 7.62 -9.87
C VAL A 197 1.62 8.69 -10.93
N ALA A 198 2.68 9.11 -11.64
CA ALA A 198 2.54 10.02 -12.77
C ALA A 198 1.67 9.44 -13.90
N ASN A 199 1.74 8.13 -14.14
CA ASN A 199 0.94 7.44 -15.16
C ASN A 199 -0.26 6.69 -14.55
N HIS A 200 -0.17 6.31 -13.28
CA HIS A 200 -1.18 5.53 -12.55
C HIS A 200 -1.50 6.20 -11.21
N PRO A 201 -2.25 7.32 -11.20
CA PRO A 201 -2.42 8.12 -9.99
C PRO A 201 -3.28 7.46 -8.92
N THR A 202 -4.07 6.44 -9.29
CA THR A 202 -5.03 5.79 -8.40
C THR A 202 -4.86 4.28 -8.40
N ALA A 203 -5.21 3.67 -7.26
CA ALA A 203 -5.56 2.26 -7.17
C ALA A 203 -7.07 2.12 -6.99
N THR A 204 -7.67 1.06 -7.54
CA THR A 204 -9.12 0.87 -7.48
C THR A 204 -9.48 -0.55 -7.07
N PHE A 205 -10.63 -0.69 -6.41
CA PHE A 205 -11.33 -1.96 -6.23
C PHE A 205 -12.76 -1.81 -6.74
N THR A 206 -13.23 -2.77 -7.53
CA THR A 206 -14.60 -2.82 -8.03
C THR A 206 -15.21 -4.18 -7.73
N LEU A 207 -16.34 -4.19 -7.04
CA LEU A 207 -17.10 -5.40 -6.76
C LEU A 207 -17.61 -6.01 -8.06
N THR A 208 -17.35 -7.29 -8.29
CA THR A 208 -17.82 -8.01 -9.49
C THR A 208 -18.97 -8.97 -9.21
N GLU A 209 -19.09 -9.42 -7.96
CA GLU A 209 -20.17 -10.29 -7.51
C GLU A 209 -20.98 -9.60 -6.40
N PRO A 210 -22.32 -9.50 -6.53
CA PRO A 210 -23.15 -8.92 -5.49
C PRO A 210 -23.00 -9.65 -4.15
N LEU A 211 -22.94 -8.89 -3.06
CA LEU A 211 -22.95 -9.46 -1.72
C LEU A 211 -24.39 -9.67 -1.25
N PRO A 212 -24.70 -10.81 -0.60
CA PRO A 212 -26.05 -11.11 -0.18
C PRO A 212 -26.47 -10.19 0.98
N ALA A 213 -27.77 -10.17 1.32
CA ALA A 213 -28.29 -9.21 2.30
C ALA A 213 -27.66 -9.34 3.69
N GLU A 214 -27.21 -10.55 4.05
CA GLU A 214 -26.53 -10.83 5.31
C GLU A 214 -25.19 -10.09 5.42
N ALA A 215 -24.55 -9.74 4.29
CA ALA A 215 -23.31 -8.97 4.26
C ALA A 215 -23.50 -7.52 4.77
N THR A 216 -24.73 -7.01 4.72
CA THR A 216 -25.05 -5.66 5.20
C THR A 216 -25.50 -5.73 6.67
N PRO A 217 -24.68 -5.26 7.62
CA PRO A 217 -25.03 -5.34 9.04
C PRO A 217 -26.25 -4.48 9.38
N ALA A 218 -27.12 -5.02 10.24
CA ALA A 218 -28.15 -4.21 10.90
C ALA A 218 -27.51 -3.17 11.84
N ASP A 219 -28.26 -2.14 12.22
CA ASP A 219 -27.73 -1.08 13.08
C ASP A 219 -27.19 -1.63 14.42
N GLY A 220 -26.00 -1.17 14.80
CA GLY A 220 -25.27 -1.61 15.98
C GLY A 220 -24.62 -2.99 15.87
N GLN A 221 -24.71 -3.65 14.71
CA GLN A 221 -24.21 -5.01 14.50
C GLN A 221 -22.94 -5.02 13.64
N THR A 222 -22.25 -6.15 13.68
CA THR A 222 -21.08 -6.46 12.85
C THR A 222 -21.34 -7.75 12.08
N THR A 223 -20.95 -7.77 10.81
CA THR A 223 -20.95 -8.98 9.98
C THR A 223 -19.59 -9.17 9.32
N THR A 224 -19.18 -10.41 9.15
CA THR A 224 -18.05 -10.80 8.30
C THR A 224 -18.58 -11.44 7.02
N THR A 225 -18.05 -11.03 5.87
CA THR A 225 -18.42 -11.57 4.55
C THR A 225 -17.18 -11.69 3.67
N GLU A 226 -17.23 -12.55 2.65
CA GLU A 226 -16.26 -12.51 1.56
C GLU A 226 -16.81 -11.66 0.42
N ALA A 227 -15.94 -10.91 -0.26
CA ALA A 227 -16.28 -10.14 -1.44
C ALA A 227 -15.31 -10.46 -2.58
N THR A 228 -15.87 -10.70 -3.77
CA THR A 228 -15.11 -10.90 -5.00
C THR A 228 -15.17 -9.63 -5.84
N GLY A 229 -14.00 -9.19 -6.31
CA GLY A 229 -13.89 -7.99 -7.14
C GLY A 229 -12.62 -7.97 -7.97
N GLU A 230 -12.49 -6.93 -8.77
CA GLU A 230 -11.27 -6.62 -9.49
C GLU A 230 -10.51 -5.54 -8.73
N MET A 231 -9.23 -5.77 -8.49
CA MET A 231 -8.32 -4.78 -7.91
C MET A 231 -7.33 -4.32 -8.97
N THR A 232 -7.24 -3.01 -9.18
CA THR A 232 -6.29 -2.40 -10.12
C THR A 232 -5.21 -1.64 -9.36
N ILE A 233 -3.96 -2.03 -9.55
CA ILE A 233 -2.78 -1.38 -8.98
C ILE A 233 -1.79 -1.16 -10.11
N ARG A 234 -1.25 0.06 -10.22
CA ARG A 234 -0.29 0.43 -11.28
C ARG A 234 -0.81 0.08 -12.69
N GLY A 235 -2.12 0.24 -12.90
CA GLY A 235 -2.77 -0.07 -14.18
C GLY A 235 -2.89 -1.55 -14.52
N VAL A 236 -2.48 -2.46 -13.65
CA VAL A 236 -2.70 -3.91 -13.79
C VAL A 236 -3.88 -4.32 -12.94
N THR A 237 -4.84 -5.00 -13.54
CA THR A 237 -6.07 -5.46 -12.88
C THR A 237 -5.99 -6.96 -12.61
N GLN A 238 -6.32 -7.36 -11.38
CA GLN A 238 -6.37 -8.76 -10.95
C GLN A 238 -7.67 -9.05 -10.17
N PRO A 239 -8.27 -10.24 -10.36
CA PRO A 239 -9.38 -10.67 -9.53
C PRO A 239 -8.89 -10.98 -8.12
N VAL A 240 -9.59 -10.50 -7.11
CA VAL A 240 -9.31 -10.78 -5.71
C VAL A 240 -10.57 -11.16 -4.95
N THR A 241 -10.38 -12.04 -3.96
CA THR A 241 -11.39 -12.34 -2.95
C THR A 241 -10.86 -11.83 -1.61
N VAL A 242 -11.64 -10.98 -0.95
CA VAL A 242 -11.27 -10.35 0.31
C VAL A 242 -12.30 -10.68 1.39
N THR A 243 -11.81 -11.03 2.58
CA THR A 243 -12.67 -11.11 3.77
C THR A 243 -12.85 -9.70 4.34
N LEU A 244 -14.11 -9.27 4.41
CA LEU A 244 -14.54 -7.98 4.92
C LEU A 244 -15.18 -8.13 6.30
N ASN A 245 -14.84 -7.22 7.22
CA ASN A 245 -15.58 -7.00 8.45
C ASN A 245 -16.34 -5.68 8.33
N ALA A 246 -17.66 -5.75 8.30
CA ALA A 246 -18.53 -4.59 8.20
C ALA A 246 -19.23 -4.34 9.53
N GLN A 247 -19.29 -3.09 9.96
CA GLN A 247 -20.04 -2.64 11.14
C GLN A 247 -20.92 -1.46 10.78
N ARG A 248 -22.19 -1.50 11.18
CA ARG A 248 -23.10 -0.36 11.02
C ARG A 248 -23.31 0.37 12.35
N SER A 249 -23.24 1.69 12.30
CA SER A 249 -23.54 2.59 13.41
C SER A 249 -24.39 3.75 12.91
N GLY A 250 -25.71 3.66 13.07
CA GLY A 250 -26.69 4.59 12.53
C GLY A 250 -26.63 4.65 11.00
N ASP A 251 -26.31 5.83 10.49
CA ASP A 251 -26.19 6.15 9.06
C ASP A 251 -24.75 6.01 8.55
N ALA A 252 -23.91 5.23 9.22
CA ALA A 252 -22.56 4.93 8.76
C ALA A 252 -22.31 3.42 8.73
N ILE A 253 -21.64 2.95 7.68
CA ILE A 253 -21.17 1.57 7.55
C ILE A 253 -19.65 1.59 7.39
N ALA A 254 -18.93 1.11 8.40
CA ALA A 254 -17.48 0.96 8.34
C ALA A 254 -17.12 -0.45 7.86
N VAL A 255 -16.27 -0.54 6.84
CA VAL A 255 -15.81 -1.80 6.24
C VAL A 255 -14.30 -1.88 6.37
N GLN A 256 -13.81 -2.95 7.00
CA GLN A 256 -12.39 -3.19 7.22
C GLN A 256 -11.96 -4.48 6.55
N GLY A 257 -10.74 -4.50 6.01
CA GLY A 257 -10.20 -5.70 5.40
C GLY A 257 -8.72 -5.62 5.12
N THR A 258 -8.18 -6.77 4.70
CA THR A 258 -6.78 -6.92 4.31
C THR A 258 -6.69 -7.83 3.11
N VAL A 259 -5.91 -7.44 2.11
CA VAL A 259 -5.69 -8.20 0.88
C VAL A 259 -4.21 -8.54 0.78
N PRO A 260 -3.81 -9.83 0.80
CA PRO A 260 -2.44 -10.20 0.48
C PRO A 260 -2.17 -9.92 -0.99
N VAL A 261 -0.98 -9.38 -1.29
CA VAL A 261 -0.58 -8.99 -2.63
C VAL A 261 0.81 -9.53 -2.93
N THR A 262 0.94 -10.25 -4.03
CA THR A 262 2.24 -10.58 -4.63
C THR A 262 2.59 -9.51 -5.65
N PHE A 263 3.75 -8.86 -5.52
CA PHE A 263 4.09 -7.68 -6.31
C PHE A 263 4.24 -7.98 -7.80
N ALA A 264 4.78 -9.15 -8.14
CA ALA A 264 4.96 -9.59 -9.51
C ALA A 264 3.64 -9.70 -10.30
N ASP A 265 2.53 -10.00 -9.63
CA ASP A 265 1.20 -10.09 -10.26
C ASP A 265 0.72 -8.73 -10.81
N TYR A 266 1.25 -7.63 -10.28
CA TYR A 266 0.97 -6.27 -10.71
C TYR A 266 2.13 -5.64 -11.51
N GLY A 267 3.12 -6.44 -11.91
CA GLY A 267 4.30 -5.97 -12.63
C GLY A 267 5.21 -5.07 -11.77
N ILE A 268 5.14 -5.20 -10.45
CA ILE A 268 5.97 -4.45 -9.51
C ILE A 268 7.17 -5.31 -9.14
N GLU A 269 8.37 -4.77 -9.37
CA GLU A 269 9.62 -5.37 -8.91
C GLU A 269 9.95 -4.84 -7.50
N ALA A 270 10.15 -5.76 -6.56
CA ALA A 270 10.56 -5.42 -5.21
C ALA A 270 11.92 -4.70 -5.23
N PRO A 271 12.08 -3.53 -4.59
CA PRO A 271 13.36 -2.85 -4.54
C PRO A 271 14.42 -3.70 -3.82
N ASP A 272 15.54 -3.94 -4.49
CA ASP A 272 16.77 -4.46 -3.86
C ASP A 272 17.89 -3.45 -4.05
N LEU A 273 18.22 -2.74 -2.98
CA LEU A 273 19.26 -1.70 -2.98
C LEU A 273 20.55 -2.17 -2.30
N GLY A 274 20.66 -3.47 -1.97
CA GLY A 274 21.81 -4.09 -1.31
C GLY A 274 22.00 -3.75 0.17
N PHE A 275 21.44 -2.63 0.65
CA PHE A 275 21.32 -2.30 2.09
C PHE A 275 19.87 -2.43 2.61
N VAL A 276 18.91 -2.62 1.70
CA VAL A 276 17.49 -2.91 1.94
C VAL A 276 17.08 -4.00 0.97
N SER A 277 16.40 -5.02 1.48
CA SER A 277 15.67 -5.99 0.68
C SER A 277 14.22 -5.98 1.14
N VAL A 278 13.31 -5.95 0.18
CA VAL A 278 11.87 -5.98 0.40
C VAL A 278 11.36 -7.38 0.05
N GLU A 279 10.44 -7.93 0.83
CA GLU A 279 9.78 -9.19 0.50
C GLU A 279 9.04 -9.11 -0.85
N ASP A 280 8.84 -10.24 -1.53
CA ASP A 280 8.13 -10.29 -2.83
C ASP A 280 6.60 -10.11 -2.71
N SER A 281 6.12 -9.98 -1.48
CA SER A 281 4.71 -9.81 -1.16
C SER A 281 4.50 -8.83 -0.02
N GLY A 282 3.30 -8.28 0.01
CA GLY A 282 2.84 -7.39 1.06
C GLY A 282 1.35 -7.56 1.29
N GLN A 283 0.78 -6.62 2.03
CA GLN A 283 -0.63 -6.58 2.33
C GLN A 283 -1.17 -5.19 2.02
N ILE A 284 -2.34 -5.11 1.43
CA ILE A 284 -3.15 -3.90 1.42
C ILE A 284 -4.05 -3.96 2.64
N GLU A 285 -4.10 -2.87 3.41
CA GLU A 285 -5.05 -2.72 4.51
C GLU A 285 -5.96 -1.52 4.25
N PHE A 286 -7.21 -1.62 4.66
CA PHE A 286 -8.17 -0.53 4.52
C PHE A 286 -9.21 -0.53 5.63
N LEU A 287 -9.70 0.67 5.90
CA LEU A 287 -10.92 0.97 6.65
C LEU A 287 -11.67 1.99 5.82
N VAL A 288 -12.82 1.62 5.26
CA VAL A 288 -13.64 2.50 4.43
C VAL A 288 -14.96 2.71 5.14
N GLU A 289 -15.26 3.96 5.47
CA GLU A 289 -16.57 4.34 5.96
C GLU A 289 -17.45 4.73 4.79
N PHE A 290 -18.69 4.25 4.77
CA PHE A 290 -19.71 4.65 3.83
C PHE A 290 -20.83 5.40 4.57
N THR A 291 -21.27 6.51 3.99
CA THR A 291 -22.40 7.33 4.46
C THR A 291 -23.41 7.52 3.33
N PRO A 292 -24.71 7.75 3.62
CA PRO A 292 -25.72 7.94 2.59
C PRO A 292 -25.35 9.07 1.64
N ALA A 293 -25.52 8.82 0.34
CA ALA A 293 -25.47 9.88 -0.66
C ALA A 293 -26.59 10.88 -0.38
N SER A 294 -26.24 12.16 -0.24
CA SER A 294 -27.17 13.26 0.07
C SER A 294 -28.11 13.61 -1.08
#